data_AF-A0A4Z1T4H4-F1
#
_entry.id   AF-A0A4Z1T4H4-F1
#
_cell.length_a   1.000
_cell.length_b   1.000
_cell.length_c   1.000
_cell.angle_alpha   90.00
_cell.angle_beta   90.00
_cell.angle_gamma   90.00
#
_symmetry.space_group_name_H-M   'P 1'
#
loop_
_entity.id
_entity.type
_entity.pdbx_description
1 polymer ?
#
loop_
_entity_poly.entity_id
_entity_poly.type
_entity_poly.pdbx_seq_one_letter_code
_entity_poly.pdbx_strand_id
1 'polypeptide(L)'
;MITPELKNVPDDVKRLRACVNCRFVLDTEHWRQQATCPNCGTNRAFTRFDGLVALLTLNENSSYIRRALFTSQRNEPNIPGLYAIRLQESRADDEDEV
;
A
#
# COMPACT_ATOMS: atom_id res chain seq x y z
N MET A 1 1.58 -24.01 0.40
CA MET A 1 1.79 -23.38 1.71
C MET A 1 2.31 -21.98 1.46
N ILE A 2 1.51 -20.94 1.71
CA ILE A 2 1.97 -19.55 1.65
C ILE A 2 2.65 -19.27 2.99
N THR A 3 3.92 -18.91 2.98
CA THR A 3 4.65 -18.50 4.18
C THR A 3 4.01 -17.25 4.78
N PRO A 4 3.93 -17.11 6.11
CA PRO A 4 3.29 -15.96 6.75
C PRO A 4 3.88 -14.61 6.34
N GLU A 5 5.12 -14.60 5.84
CA GLU A 5 5.83 -13.41 5.34
C GLU A 5 5.29 -12.88 4.00
N LEU A 6 4.51 -13.66 3.25
CA LEU A 6 3.95 -13.26 1.95
C LEU A 6 2.47 -12.83 2.03
N LYS A 7 1.85 -12.86 3.22
CA LYS A 7 0.42 -12.54 3.39
C LYS A 7 0.01 -11.16 2.83
N ASN A 8 0.95 -10.23 2.74
CA ASN A 8 0.70 -8.86 2.29
C ASN A 8 1.32 -8.54 0.92
N VAL A 9 1.66 -9.56 0.14
CA VAL A 9 2.06 -9.43 -1.27
C VAL A 9 0.87 -9.91 -2.12
N PRO A 10 0.31 -9.07 -2.99
CA PRO A 10 -0.76 -9.46 -3.92
C PRO A 10 -0.36 -10.66 -4.78
N ASP A 11 -1.32 -11.56 -5.02
CA ASP A 11 -1.11 -12.74 -5.86
C ASP A 11 -0.92 -12.37 -7.35
N ASP A 12 -1.52 -11.25 -7.77
CA ASP A 12 -1.34 -10.68 -9.10
C ASP A 12 -1.34 -9.13 -9.09
N VAL A 13 -1.12 -8.54 -10.27
CA VAL A 13 -1.05 -7.07 -10.45
C VAL A 13 -2.40 -6.46 -10.84
N LYS A 14 -3.48 -7.24 -10.91
CA LYS A 14 -4.80 -6.76 -11.30
C LYS A 14 -5.46 -6.08 -10.10
N ARG A 15 -6.23 -5.03 -10.39
CA ARG A 15 -7.06 -4.33 -9.40
C ARG A 15 -6.31 -3.92 -8.13
N LEU A 16 -5.03 -3.57 -8.27
CA LEU A 16 -4.26 -3.00 -7.17
C LEU A 16 -4.86 -1.66 -6.73
N ARG A 17 -4.84 -1.41 -5.42
CA ARG A 17 -5.28 -0.17 -4.79
C ARG A 17 -4.33 0.18 -3.66
N ALA A 18 -4.04 1.47 -3.51
CA ALA A 18 -3.15 1.98 -2.49
C ALA A 18 -3.94 2.60 -1.33
N CYS A 19 -3.49 2.37 -0.10
CA CYS A 19 -4.03 3.04 1.08
C CYS A 19 -3.85 4.56 0.96
N VAL A 20 -4.92 5.32 1.19
CA VAL A 20 -4.89 6.78 1.10
C VAL A 20 -3.97 7.44 2.15
N ASN A 21 -3.70 6.74 3.25
CA ASN A 21 -2.99 7.29 4.40
C ASN A 21 -1.49 6.98 4.42
N CYS A 22 -1.09 5.81 3.90
CA CYS A 22 0.29 5.31 4.00
C CYS A 22 0.83 4.69 2.70
N ARG A 23 0.05 4.75 1.61
CA ARG A 23 0.41 4.26 0.27
C ARG A 23 0.65 2.75 0.16
N PHE A 24 0.41 1.97 1.21
CA PHE A 24 0.50 0.51 1.15
C PHE A 24 -0.43 -0.06 0.07
N VAL A 25 0.05 -1.00 -0.73
CA VAL A 25 -0.67 -1.55 -1.89
C VAL A 25 -1.07 -2.99 -1.64
N LEU A 26 -2.35 -3.27 -1.84
CA LEU A 26 -2.92 -4.61 -1.95
C LEU A 26 -3.87 -4.64 -3.15
N ASP A 27 -4.25 -5.83 -3.63
CA ASP A 27 -5.41 -5.95 -4.51
C ASP A 27 -6.72 -5.75 -3.74
N THR A 28 -7.80 -5.47 -4.49
CA THR A 28 -9.14 -5.22 -3.93
C THR A 28 -9.66 -6.40 -3.10
N GLU A 29 -9.32 -7.65 -3.42
CA GLU A 29 -9.82 -8.82 -2.68
C GLU A 29 -9.16 -8.89 -1.30
N HIS A 30 -7.84 -8.72 -1.23
CA HIS A 30 -7.11 -8.61 0.02
C HIS A 30 -7.61 -7.43 0.85
N TRP A 31 -7.87 -6.26 0.24
CA TRP A 31 -8.49 -5.15 0.94
C TRP A 31 -9.85 -5.51 1.56
N ARG A 32 -10.69 -6.28 0.83
CA ARG A 32 -12.00 -6.70 1.33
C ARG A 32 -11.91 -7.59 2.58
N GLN A 33 -10.84 -8.36 2.71
CA GLN A 33 -10.59 -9.25 3.84
C GLN A 33 -10.03 -8.53 5.08
N GLN A 34 -9.53 -7.30 4.94
CA GLN A 34 -9.00 -6.51 6.06
C GLN A 34 -10.04 -5.55 6.63
N ALA A 35 -10.10 -5.45 7.96
CA ALA A 35 -10.87 -4.41 8.64
C ALA A 35 -10.15 -3.05 8.61
N THR A 36 -8.82 -3.06 8.70
CA THR A 36 -7.96 -1.88 8.73
C THR A 36 -6.74 -2.07 7.83
N CYS A 37 -6.03 -0.98 7.51
CA CYS A 37 -4.78 -1.08 6.75
C CYS A 37 -3.70 -1.84 7.55
N PRO A 38 -3.08 -2.90 6.99
CA PRO A 38 -2.05 -3.67 7.69
C PRO A 38 -0.81 -2.85 8.09
N ASN A 39 -0.51 -1.78 7.34
CA ASN A 39 0.65 -0.94 7.62
C ASN A 39 0.41 0.15 8.69
N CYS A 40 -0.71 0.88 8.59
CA CYS A 40 -0.97 2.07 9.42
C CYS A 40 -2.17 1.94 10.37
N GLY A 41 -2.90 0.83 10.34
CA GLY A 41 -4.03 0.57 11.25
C GLY A 41 -5.26 1.44 11.03
N THR A 42 -5.25 2.38 10.08
CA THR A 42 -6.41 3.24 9.78
C THR A 42 -7.52 2.45 9.11
N ASN A 43 -8.75 2.98 9.16
CA ASN A 43 -9.91 2.44 8.44
C ASN A 43 -9.59 2.17 6.97
N ARG A 44 -10.22 1.12 6.42
CA ARG A 44 -10.06 0.70 5.03
C ARG A 44 -10.54 1.78 4.06
N ALA A 45 -9.59 2.60 3.60
CA ALA A 45 -9.76 3.58 2.54
C ALA A 45 -8.60 3.46 1.55
N PHE A 46 -8.92 3.21 0.27
CA PHE A 46 -7.93 2.97 -0.78
C PHE A 46 -8.32 3.67 -2.08
N THR A 47 -7.33 3.98 -2.90
CA THR A 47 -7.48 4.72 -4.17
C THR A 47 -6.58 4.14 -5.26
N ARG A 48 -6.75 4.64 -6.50
CA ARG A 48 -5.83 4.38 -7.62
C ARG A 48 -4.50 5.09 -7.37
N PHE A 49 -3.44 4.62 -8.03
CA PHE A 49 -2.10 5.14 -7.81
C PHE A 49 -1.25 5.04 -9.07
N ASP A 50 -0.16 5.81 -9.09
CA ASP A 50 0.86 5.76 -10.14
C ASP A 50 2.21 5.37 -9.54
N GLY A 51 2.85 4.41 -10.19
CA GLY A 51 4.15 3.89 -9.77
C GLY A 51 4.08 2.97 -8.55
N LEU A 52 4.83 1.89 -8.59
CA LEU A 52 4.86 0.86 -7.56
C LEU A 52 6.31 0.63 -7.13
N VAL A 53 6.54 0.52 -5.83
CA VAL A 53 7.83 0.12 -5.26
C VAL A 53 7.64 -1.04 -4.29
N ALA A 54 8.48 -2.06 -4.41
CA ALA A 54 8.60 -3.10 -3.40
C ALA A 54 9.64 -2.69 -2.36
N LEU A 55 9.20 -2.48 -1.11
CA LEU A 55 10.08 -2.27 0.02
C LEU A 55 10.34 -3.61 0.71
N LEU A 56 11.53 -4.15 0.47
CA LEU A 56 11.99 -5.40 1.08
C LEU A 56 12.68 -5.18 2.43
N THR A 57 13.13 -3.94 2.70
CA THR A 57 13.78 -3.56 3.95
C THR A 57 13.16 -2.28 4.50
N LEU A 58 12.95 -2.27 5.81
CA LEU A 58 12.44 -1.14 6.57
C LEU A 58 13.57 -0.37 7.27
N ASN A 59 14.79 -0.46 6.78
CA ASN A 59 15.91 0.32 7.30
C ASN A 59 16.20 1.46 6.32
N GLU A 60 16.07 2.70 6.80
CA GLU A 60 16.29 3.92 6.01
C GLU A 60 17.75 4.06 5.57
N ASN A 61 18.68 3.47 6.31
CA ASN A 61 20.11 3.49 5.96
C ASN A 61 20.45 2.49 4.85
N SER A 62 19.64 1.43 4.69
CA SER A 62 19.85 0.42 3.64
C SER A 62 18.99 0.67 2.39
N SER A 63 17.99 1.55 2.45
CA SER A 63 17.12 1.87 1.31
C SER A 63 17.01 3.37 1.06
N TYR A 64 17.72 3.83 0.02
CA TYR A 64 17.58 5.20 -0.47
C TYR A 64 16.13 5.53 -0.83
N ILE A 65 15.40 4.59 -1.44
CA ILE A 65 14.01 4.80 -1.86
C ILE A 65 13.08 4.93 -0.65
N ARG A 66 13.28 4.13 0.40
CA ARG A 66 12.53 4.30 1.67
C ARG A 66 12.70 5.73 2.19
N ARG A 67 13.95 6.19 2.25
CA ARG A 67 14.28 7.53 2.73
C ARG A 67 13.73 8.64 1.84
N ALA A 68 13.89 8.53 0.53
CA ALA A 68 13.50 9.56 -0.43
C ALA A 68 11.98 9.73 -0.55
N LEU A 69 11.21 8.63 -0.46
CA LEU A 69 9.77 8.67 -0.69
C LEU A 69 8.95 8.77 0.59
N PHE A 70 9.45 8.28 1.73
CA PHE A 70 8.62 8.07 2.91
C PHE A 70 9.10 8.75 4.18
N THR A 71 10.36 9.19 4.27
CA THR A 71 10.84 9.92 5.45
C THR A 71 10.02 11.20 5.61
N SER A 72 9.49 11.42 6.81
CA SER A 72 8.60 12.55 7.18
C SER A 72 7.13 12.40 6.79
N GLN A 73 6.68 11.22 6.34
CA GLN A 73 5.25 10.95 6.22
C GLN A 73 4.66 10.58 7.59
N ARG A 74 3.43 11.03 7.86
CA ARG A 74 2.74 10.71 9.14
C ARG A 74 2.56 9.20 9.35
N ASN A 75 2.45 8.44 8.27
CA ASN A 75 2.28 6.99 8.29
C ASN A 75 3.33 6.33 7.39
N GLU A 76 4.56 6.24 7.89
CA GLU A 76 5.66 5.61 7.15
C GLU A 76 5.45 4.10 6.95
N PRO A 77 6.19 3.47 6.02
CA PRO A 77 6.29 2.03 5.90
C PRO A 77 6.80 1.37 7.20
N ASN A 78 5.96 0.53 7.80
CA ASN A 78 6.20 -0.24 9.02
C ASN A 78 6.23 -1.76 8.76
N ILE A 79 5.84 -2.19 7.57
CA ILE A 79 5.90 -3.60 7.13
C ILE A 79 6.55 -3.71 5.73
N PRO A 80 7.35 -4.74 5.44
CA PRO A 80 7.78 -5.01 4.07
C PRO A 80 6.56 -5.25 3.17
N GLY A 81 6.66 -4.82 1.91
CA GLY A 81 5.59 -5.01 0.94
C GLY A 81 5.59 -3.97 -0.17
N LEU A 82 4.46 -3.88 -0.86
CA LEU A 82 4.29 -2.96 -1.99
C LEU A 82 3.75 -1.61 -1.53
N TYR A 83 4.30 -0.53 -2.08
CA TYR A 83 3.89 0.84 -1.81
C TYR A 83 3.77 1.64 -3.10
N ALA A 84 2.79 2.54 -3.14
CA ALA A 84 2.62 3.47 -4.24
C ALA A 84 3.62 4.63 -4.17
N ILE A 85 4.15 5.05 -5.31
CA ILE A 85 4.97 6.26 -5.41
C ILE A 85 4.07 7.49 -5.25
N ARG A 86 2.96 7.54 -5.99
CA ARG A 86 2.01 8.64 -5.98
C ARG A 86 0.57 8.13 -5.92
N LEU A 87 -0.25 8.73 -5.05
CA LEU A 87 -1.69 8.47 -5.04
C LEU A 87 -2.38 9.32 -6.11
N GLN A 88 -3.37 8.75 -6.80
CA GLN A 88 -4.25 9.55 -7.63
C GLN A 88 -5.31 10.19 -6.73
N GLU A 89 -5.51 11.49 -6.89
CA GLU A 89 -6.63 12.19 -6.26
C GLU A 89 -7.92 11.53 -6.74
N SER A 90 -8.80 11.20 -5.79
CA SER A 90 -10.11 10.64 -6.09
C SER A 90 -10.87 11.64 -6.97
N ARG A 91 -10.96 11.37 -8.27
CA ARG A 91 -11.96 12.00 -9.12
C ARG A 91 -13.31 11.47 -8.65
N ALA A 92 -14.31 12.34 -8.53
CA ALA A 92 -15.66 12.03 -8.06
C ALA A 92 -16.40 10.95 -8.89
N ASP A 93 -15.76 10.39 -9.92
CA ASP A 93 -16.34 9.42 -10.85
C ASP A 93 -16.18 7.95 -10.41
N ASP A 94 -15.53 7.67 -9.27
CA ASP A 94 -15.29 6.30 -8.77
C ASP A 94 -16.35 5.81 -7.75
N GLU A 95 -17.43 6.58 -7.51
CA GLU A 95 -18.51 6.21 -6.56
C GLU A 95 -19.51 5.15 -7.08
N ASP A 96 -19.42 4.73 -8.35
CA ASP A 96 -20.43 3.87 -9.00
C ASP A 96 -20.09 2.36 -9.10
N GLU A 97 -19.01 1.88 -8.48
CA GLU A 97 -18.71 0.42 -8.43
C GLU A 97 -18.65 -0.10 -6.99
N VAL A 98 -19.80 -0.20 -6.33
CA VAL A 98 -20.01 -1.03 -5.12
C VAL A 98 -21.06 -2.09 -5.38
#